data_AF-A7LGG1-F1
#
_entry.id   AF-A7LGG1-F1
#
_cell.length_a   1.000
_cell.length_b   1.000
_cell.length_c   1.000
_cell.angle_alpha   90.00
_cell.angle_beta   90.00
_cell.angle_gamma   90.00
#
_symmetry.space_group_name_H-M   'P 1'
#
loop_
_entity.id
_entity.type
_entity.pdbx_description
1 polymer ?
#
loop_
_entity_poly.entity_id
_entity_poly.type
_entity_poly.pdbx_seq_one_letter_code
_entity_poly.pdbx_strand_id
1 'polypeptide(L)' 'SGKKSIPEGAVIVVDPELPYSSGSLVVARLDDSKEATFKQLVIDGEQKYLKPLNPQYPAIPINGNCTIIGVVRQAIIDFW' A
#
# COMPACT_ATOMS: atom_id res chain seq x y z
N SER A 1 -7.75 -8.48 -16.18
CA SER A 1 -7.28 -8.77 -14.82
C SER A 1 -8.10 -7.91 -13.87
N GLY A 2 -8.88 -8.53 -12.96
CA GLY A 2 -9.86 -7.83 -12.14
C GLY A 2 -9.23 -6.76 -11.24
N LYS A 3 -10.01 -5.72 -10.91
CA LYS A 3 -9.63 -4.70 -9.93
C LYS A 3 -9.24 -5.42 -8.63
N LYS A 4 -7.99 -5.31 -8.20
CA LYS A 4 -7.57 -5.84 -6.90
C LYS A 4 -8.26 -5.00 -5.82
N SER A 5 -9.26 -5.55 -5.16
CA SER A 5 -9.87 -4.96 -3.95
C SER A 5 -9.65 -5.91 -2.79
N ILE A 6 -9.11 -5.39 -1.70
CA ILE A 6 -9.08 -6.08 -0.40
C ILE A 6 -10.22 -5.46 0.42
N PRO A 7 -11.20 -6.25 0.88
CA PRO A 7 -12.33 -5.73 1.63
C PRO A 7 -11.89 -5.25 3.02
N GLU A 8 -12.69 -4.38 3.62
CA GLU A 8 -12.58 -4.06 5.04
C GLU A 8 -12.72 -5.32 5.89
N GLY A 9 -11.98 -5.39 7.00
CA GLY A 9 -11.94 -6.54 7.88
C GLY A 9 -10.98 -7.65 7.44
N ALA A 10 -10.41 -7.60 6.24
CA ALA A 10 -9.39 -8.55 5.81
C ALA A 10 -8.09 -8.40 6.63
N VAL A 11 -7.46 -9.53 6.95
CA VAL A 11 -6.11 -9.56 7.55
C VAL A 11 -5.08 -9.59 6.43
N ILE A 12 -4.10 -8.68 6.47
CA ILE A 12 -2.99 -8.67 5.52
C ILE A 12 -1.71 -9.20 6.15
N VAL A 13 -0.99 -10.05 5.42
CA VAL A 13 0.33 -10.53 5.81
C VAL A 13 1.39 -9.69 5.12
N VAL A 14 2.25 -9.05 5.92
CA VAL A 14 3.26 -8.09 5.48
C VAL A 14 4.64 -8.68 5.71
N ASP A 15 5.48 -8.60 4.68
CA ASP A 15 6.89 -8.98 4.75
C ASP A 15 7.76 -7.71 4.68
N PRO A 16 8.48 -7.36 5.76
CA PRO A 16 9.30 -6.15 5.82
C PRO A 16 10.64 -6.26 5.07
N GLU A 17 11.10 -7.47 4.75
CA GLU A 17 12.42 -7.69 4.14
C GLU A 17 12.36 -7.73 2.61
N LEU A 18 11.15 -7.85 2.04
CA LEU A 18 11.00 -7.91 0.60
C LEU A 18 11.22 -6.56 -0.09
N PRO A 19 11.91 -6.55 -1.25
CA PRO A 19 11.98 -5.36 -2.08
C PRO A 19 10.60 -5.04 -2.65
N TYR A 20 10.28 -3.76 -2.71
CA TYR A 20 9.07 -3.25 -3.37
C TYR A 20 9.39 -2.73 -4.76
N SER A 21 8.39 -2.79 -5.66
CA SER A 21 8.45 -2.23 -6.99
C SER A 21 7.13 -1.54 -7.34
N SER A 22 7.08 -0.83 -8.47
CA SER A 22 5.82 -0.24 -8.95
C SER A 22 4.76 -1.33 -9.09
N GLY A 23 3.59 -1.09 -8.49
CA GLY A 23 2.48 -2.04 -8.42
C GLY A 23 2.43 -2.89 -7.16
N SER A 24 3.50 -2.91 -6.33
CA SER A 24 3.48 -3.58 -5.02
C SER A 24 2.40 -3.01 -4.12
N LEU A 25 1.71 -3.90 -3.41
CA LEU A 25 0.85 -3.53 -2.29
C LEU A 25 1.73 -3.39 -1.06
N VAL A 26 1.65 -2.26 -0.36
CA VAL A 26 2.56 -1.91 0.73
C VAL A 26 1.81 -1.42 1.95
N VAL A 27 2.40 -1.67 3.12
CA VAL A 27 2.11 -0.91 4.33
C VAL A 27 3.16 0.19 4.44
N ALA A 28 2.70 1.41 4.63
CA ALA A 28 3.54 2.59 4.71
C ALA A 28 3.11 3.48 5.87
N ARG A 29 4.01 4.32 6.37
CA ARG A 29 3.70 5.37 7.35
C ARG A 29 4.13 6.70 6.78
N LEU A 30 3.26 7.71 6.86
CA LEU A 30 3.60 9.09 6.54
C LEU A 30 4.23 9.74 7.77
N ASP A 31 5.24 10.58 7.61
CA ASP A 31 6.03 11.09 8.74
C ASP A 31 5.24 12.05 9.65
N ASP A 32 4.21 12.69 9.12
CA ASP A 32 3.26 13.54 9.86
C ASP A 32 2.17 12.75 10.60
N SER A 33 2.15 11.42 10.44
CA SER A 33 1.17 10.54 11.05
C SER A 33 1.83 9.37 11.79
N LYS A 34 1.26 9.00 12.94
CA LYS A 34 1.64 7.76 13.62
C LYS A 34 0.93 6.54 13.03
N GLU A 35 0.00 6.73 12.11
CA GLU A 35 -0.82 5.67 11.53
C GLU A 35 -0.17 5.03 10.32
N ALA A 36 -0.23 3.70 10.26
CA ALA A 36 0.13 2.95 9.08
C ALA A 36 -1.03 2.97 8.09
N THR A 37 -0.71 3.09 6.79
CA THR A 37 -1.68 3.03 5.70
C THR A 37 -1.36 1.87 4.77
N PHE A 38 -2.43 1.28 4.22
CA PHE A 38 -2.35 0.26 3.19
C PHE A 38 -2.67 0.86 1.81
N LYS A 39 -1.73 0.77 0.86
CA LYS A 39 -1.81 1.41 -0.47
C LYS A 39 -1.05 0.58 -1.52
N GLN A 40 -1.27 0.87 -2.79
CA GLN A 40 -0.40 0.41 -3.87
C GLN A 40 0.71 1.43 -4.10
N LEU A 41 1.97 1.00 -4.10
CA LEU A 41 3.09 1.83 -4.53
C LEU A 41 3.06 1.97 -6.06
N VAL A 42 3.15 3.20 -6.55
CA VAL A 42 3.32 3.49 -7.97
C VAL A 42 4.62 4.27 -8.12
N ILE A 43 5.47 3.83 -9.04
CA ILE A 43 6.68 4.51 -9.47
C ILE A 43 6.52 4.82 -10.96
N ASP A 44 6.61 6.08 -11.33
CA ASP A 44 6.50 6.59 -12.70
C ASP A 44 7.64 7.59 -12.95
N GLY A 45 8.66 7.14 -13.68
CA GLY A 45 9.93 7.84 -13.77
C GLY A 45 10.56 8.09 -12.40
N GLU A 46 10.83 9.36 -12.09
CA GLU A 46 11.38 9.80 -10.80
C GLU A 46 10.31 9.98 -9.72
N GLN A 47 9.04 9.95 -10.10
CA GLN A 47 7.92 10.22 -9.20
C GLN A 47 7.43 8.94 -8.53
N LYS A 48 7.07 9.04 -7.25
CA LYS A 48 6.54 7.93 -6.45
C LYS A 48 5.26 8.35 -5.75
N TYR A 49 4.30 7.45 -5.70
CA TYR A 49 2.98 7.70 -5.13
C TYR A 49 2.45 6.49 -4.36
N LEU A 50 1.70 6.74 -3.29
CA LEU A 50 0.81 5.77 -2.66
C LEU A 50 -0.59 5.92 -3.26
N LYS A 51 -0.97 4.97 -4.11
CA LYS A 51 -2.29 4.93 -4.75
C LYS A 51 -3.28 4.10 -3.92
N PRO A 52 -4.45 4.63 -3.53
CA PRO A 52 -5.49 3.85 -2.89
C PRO A 52 -6.09 2.81 -3.85
N LEU A 53 -6.52 1.67 -3.29
CA LEU A 53 -7.23 0.65 -4.08
C LEU A 53 -8.63 1.12 -4.51
N ASN A 54 -9.28 1.95 -3.67
CA ASN A 54 -10.49 2.65 -4.06
C ASN A 54 -10.10 3.91 -4.86
N PRO A 55 -10.41 3.99 -6.17
CA PRO A 55 -10.03 5.11 -7.02
C PRO A 55 -10.76 6.42 -6.72
N GLN A 56 -11.76 6.42 -5.83
CA GLN A 56 -12.43 7.64 -5.38
C GLN A 56 -11.53 8.50 -4.48
N TYR A 57 -10.49 7.92 -3.88
CA TYR A 57 -9.54 8.64 -3.05
C TYR A 57 -8.31 9.06 -3.87
N PRO A 58 -7.73 10.24 -3.60
CA PRO A 58 -6.55 10.70 -4.31
C PRO A 58 -5.30 9.87 -3.96
N ALA A 59 -4.35 9.81 -4.88
CA ALA A 59 -3.02 9.29 -4.61
C ALA A 59 -2.22 10.29 -3.77
N ILE A 60 -1.34 9.77 -2.92
CA ILE A 60 -0.48 10.57 -2.03
C ILE A 60 0.95 10.54 -2.59
N PRO A 61 1.56 11.68 -2.94
CA PRO A 61 2.95 11.70 -3.41
C PRO A 61 3.92 11.31 -2.29
N ILE A 62 4.97 10.59 -2.64
CA ILE A 62 6.10 10.26 -1.77
C ILE A 62 7.24 11.22 -2.12
N ASN A 63 7.46 12.23 -1.27
CA ASN A 63 8.46 13.27 -1.47
C ASN A 63 9.45 13.36 -0.29
N GLY A 64 9.80 12.21 0.28
CA GLY A 64 10.64 12.10 1.47
C GLY A 64 9.86 12.13 2.80
N ASN A 65 8.52 12.13 2.73
CA ASN A 65 7.58 12.15 3.84
C ASN A 65 7.00 10.78 4.20
N CYS A 66 7.61 9.69 3.75
CA CYS A 66 7.00 8.36 3.78
C CYS A 66 8.04 7.26 3.99
N THR A 67 7.76 6.38 4.94
CA THR A 67 8.50 5.15 5.18
C THR A 67 7.67 3.95 4.72
N ILE A 68 8.19 3.16 3.79
CA ILE A 68 7.62 1.85 3.46
C ILE A 68 8.00 0.87 4.56
N ILE A 69 7.01 0.26 5.21
CA ILE A 69 7.20 -0.70 6.30
C ILE A 69 7.40 -2.12 5.74
N GLY A 70 6.70 -2.47 4.67
CA GLY A 70 6.84 -3.78 4.04
C GLY A 70 5.86 -4.03 2.90
N VAL A 71 6.04 -5.15 2.22
CA VAL A 71 5.22 -5.58 1.07
C VAL A 71 4.15 -6.55 1.53
N VAL A 72 2.92 -6.35 1.07
CA VAL A 72 1.80 -7.26 1.34
C VAL A 72 1.91 -8.49 0.44
N ARG A 73 1.90 -9.67 1.05
CA ARG A 73 2.02 -10.97 0.38
C ARG A 73 0.70 -11.70 0.23
N GLN A 74 -0.18 -11.52 1.22
CA GLN A 74 -1.43 -12.24 1.28
C GLN A 74 -2.50 -11.36 1.92
N ALA A 75 -3.73 -11.54 1.49
CA ALA A 75 -4.93 -11.11 2.18
C ALA A 75 -5.69 -12.37 2.59
N ILE A 76 -6.07 -12.44 3.86
CA ILE A 76 -6.91 -13.49 4.43
C ILE A 76 -8.28 -12.85 4.65
N ILE A 77 -9.30 -13.42 4.01
CA ILE A 77 -10.67 -12.96 4.10
C ILE A 77 -11.45 -14.04 4.82
N ASP A 78 -11.96 -13.69 5.98
CA ASP A 78 -12.83 -14.54 6.75
C ASP A 78 -14.29 -14.33 6.33
N PHE A 79 -15.05 -15.42 6.23
CA PHE A 79 -16.46 -15.42 5.79
C PHE A 79 -17.43 -15.95 6.87
N TRP A 80 -16.97 -15.99 8.13
CA TRP A 80 -17.73 -16.58 9.24
C TRP A 80 -18.96 -15.76 9.64
#